data_AF-A0A5M9X1A7-F1
#
_entry.id   AF-A0A5M9X1A7-F1
#
_cell.length_a   1.000
_cell.length_b   1.000
_cell.length_c   1.000
_cell.angle_alpha   90.00
_cell.angle_beta   90.00
_cell.angle_gamma   90.00
#
_symmetry.space_group_name_H-M   'P 1'
#
loop_
_entity.id
_entity.type
_entity.pdbx_description
1 polymer ?
#
loop_
_entity_poly.entity_id
_entity_poly.type
_entity_poly.pdbx_seq_one_letter_code
_entity_poly.pdbx_strand_id
1 'polypeptide(L)'
;MNKKTYLVKVAYLMDLSDEEYQEIGDNLIPELENEMTVRQHLKLKWESSSTILLDSETMNCGRCFKCNSWVTDREKPDSIDELNNGAVVDDQLLCDECLPENHRWAF
;
A
#
# COMPACT_ATOMS: atom_id res chain seq x y z
N MET A 1 24.08 12.35 3.45
CA MET A 1 23.23 11.76 4.52
C MET A 1 22.71 10.43 4.03
N ASN A 2 22.86 9.36 4.83
CA ASN A 2 22.28 8.06 4.50
C ASN A 2 20.77 8.12 4.74
N LYS A 3 19.97 7.86 3.70
CA LYS A 3 18.51 7.75 3.80
C LYS A 3 18.15 6.36 4.33
N LYS A 4 17.10 6.27 5.15
CA LYS A 4 16.53 5.02 5.65
C LYS A 4 15.08 4.92 5.19
N THR A 5 14.61 3.69 4.95
CA THR A 5 13.24 3.42 4.53
C THR A 5 12.45 2.88 5.72
N TYR A 6 11.27 3.44 5.96
CA TYR A 6 10.38 3.01 7.02
C TYR A 6 9.02 2.64 6.42
N LEU A 7 8.48 1.52 6.84
CA LEU A 7 7.08 1.19 6.66
C LEU A 7 6.31 1.67 7.89
N VAL A 8 5.40 2.61 7.69
CA VAL A 8 4.53 3.12 8.75
C VAL A 8 3.14 2.55 8.50
N LYS A 9 2.64 1.77 9.47
CA LYS A 9 1.31 1.18 9.41
C LYS A 9 0.39 1.95 10.36
N VAL A 10 -0.77 2.36 9.86
CA VAL A 10 -1.82 2.99 10.65
C VAL A 10 -3.10 2.21 10.42
N ALA A 11 -3.74 1.78 11.51
CA ALA A 11 -4.99 1.04 11.45
C ALA A 11 -6.11 1.87 12.08
N TYR A 12 -7.25 1.88 11.38
CA TYR A 12 -8.49 2.47 11.84
C TYR A 12 -9.57 1.38 11.86
N LEU A 13 -10.38 1.37 12.91
CA LEU A 13 -11.62 0.60 12.96
C LEU A 13 -12.80 1.57 13.02
N MET A 14 -13.89 1.16 12.37
CA MET A 14 -15.11 1.94 12.29
C MET A 14 -16.30 1.02 12.55
N ASP A 15 -17.20 1.48 13.41
CA ASP A 15 -18.53 0.90 13.56
C ASP A 15 -19.47 1.73 12.68
N LEU A 16 -20.04 1.10 11.65
CA LEU A 16 -21.00 1.70 10.72
C LEU A 16 -22.30 0.91 10.76
N SER A 17 -23.43 1.60 10.69
CA SER A 17 -24.71 1.00 10.30
C SER A 17 -24.72 0.60 8.82
N ASP A 18 -25.65 -0.26 8.44
CA ASP A 18 -25.81 -0.66 7.04
C ASP A 18 -26.14 0.57 6.16
N GLU A 19 -26.96 1.49 6.66
CA GLU A 19 -27.26 2.74 5.94
C GLU A 19 -26.02 3.61 5.75
N GLU A 20 -25.22 3.81 6.80
CA GLU A 20 -23.96 4.58 6.71
C GLU A 20 -22.98 3.92 5.74
N TYR A 21 -22.87 2.58 5.73
CA TYR A 21 -22.03 1.86 4.79
C TYR A 21 -22.52 1.99 3.34
N GLN A 22 -23.82 1.90 3.07
CA GLN A 22 -24.35 2.08 1.72
C GLN A 22 -24.11 3.50 1.16
N GLU A 23 -24.04 4.51 2.02
CA GLU A 23 -23.75 5.88 1.62
C GLU A 23 -22.27 6.11 1.24
N ILE A 24 -21.34 5.35 1.83
CA ILE A 24 -19.89 5.62 1.72
C ILE A 24 -19.07 4.46 1.14
N GLY A 25 -19.59 3.24 1.09
CA GLY A 25 -18.83 2.00 0.97
C GLY A 25 -17.82 1.99 -0.18
N ASP A 26 -18.26 2.35 -1.39
CA ASP A 26 -17.40 2.36 -2.58
C ASP A 26 -16.40 3.54 -2.58
N ASN A 27 -16.68 4.62 -1.85
CA ASN A 27 -15.84 5.83 -1.79
C ASN A 27 -14.96 5.88 -0.55
N LEU A 28 -15.14 4.98 0.41
CA LEU A 28 -14.44 5.00 1.69
C LEU A 28 -12.92 4.91 1.52
N ILE A 29 -12.44 3.99 0.67
CA ILE A 29 -11.01 3.83 0.42
C ILE A 29 -10.40 5.06 -0.29
N PRO A 30 -10.98 5.56 -1.41
CA PRO A 30 -10.52 6.82 -2.02
C PRO A 30 -10.54 8.03 -1.08
N GLU A 31 -11.52 8.14 -0.18
CA GLU A 31 -11.59 9.23 0.82
C GLU A 31 -10.45 9.10 1.85
N LEU A 32 -10.15 7.89 2.32
CA LEU A 32 -9.04 7.61 3.23
C LEU A 32 -7.66 7.87 2.61
N GLU A 33 -7.50 7.63 1.30
CA GLU A 33 -6.25 7.85 0.57
C GLU A 33 -5.90 9.34 0.39
N ASN A 34 -6.91 10.21 0.31
CA ASN A 34 -6.70 11.61 -0.04
C ASN A 34 -6.65 12.58 1.16
N GLU A 35 -7.23 12.28 2.32
CA GLU A 35 -7.10 13.09 3.55
C GLU A 35 -7.59 12.32 4.80
N MET A 36 -6.93 12.48 5.96
CA MET A 36 -7.30 11.86 7.25
C MET A 36 -8.63 12.38 7.87
N THR A 37 -9.45 13.10 7.10
CA THR A 37 -10.72 13.67 7.55
C THR A 37 -11.84 13.22 6.63
N VAL A 38 -12.28 11.97 6.79
CA VAL A 38 -13.28 11.33 5.91
C VAL A 38 -14.56 12.17 5.81
N ARG A 39 -15.12 12.71 6.92
CA ARG A 39 -16.11 13.83 6.96
C ARG A 39 -16.15 14.50 8.34
N GLN A 40 -16.86 15.64 8.48
CA GLN A 40 -17.04 16.37 9.76
C GLN A 40 -17.64 15.54 10.92
N HIS A 41 -18.21 14.35 10.65
CA HIS A 41 -18.85 13.50 11.66
C HIS A 41 -18.29 12.07 11.75
N LEU A 42 -17.54 11.59 10.75
CA LEU A 42 -16.92 10.27 10.81
C LEU A 42 -15.51 10.39 11.38
N LYS A 43 -15.41 10.22 12.70
CA LYS A 43 -14.10 10.18 13.39
C LYS A 43 -13.56 8.77 13.32
N LEU A 44 -12.50 8.58 12.54
CA LEU A 44 -11.74 7.35 12.58
C LEU A 44 -11.12 7.17 13.96
N LYS A 45 -11.41 6.05 14.62
CA LYS A 45 -10.74 5.71 15.86
C LYS A 45 -9.38 5.10 15.52
N TRP A 46 -8.32 5.75 15.98
CA TRP A 46 -6.98 5.19 15.89
C TRP A 46 -6.84 4.00 16.84
N GLU A 47 -6.54 2.83 16.29
CA GLU A 47 -6.41 1.59 17.10
C GLU A 47 -4.96 1.19 17.28
N SER A 48 -4.12 1.38 16.27
CA SER A 48 -2.69 1.13 16.38
C SER A 48 -1.87 1.89 15.35
N SER A 49 -0.63 2.19 15.72
CA SER A 49 0.43 2.57 14.78
C SER A 49 1.63 1.69 15.01
N SER A 50 2.29 1.26 13.96
CA SER A 50 3.61 0.65 14.06
C SER A 50 4.56 1.25 13.03
N THR A 51 5.85 1.19 13.35
CA THR A 51 6.91 1.64 12.46
C THR A 51 7.94 0.54 12.35
N ILE A 52 8.18 0.09 11.13
CA ILE A 52 9.15 -0.95 10.82
C ILE A 52 10.26 -0.29 10.01
N LEU A 53 11.49 -0.33 10.51
CA LEU A 53 12.67 0.03 9.72
C LEU A 53 12.90 -1.10 8.71
N LEU A 54 12.88 -0.78 7.42
CA LEU A 54 13.18 -1.73 6.37
C LEU A 54 14.70 -1.76 6.14
N ASP A 55 15.28 -2.94 6.22
CA ASP A 55 16.71 -3.16 5.98
C ASP A 55 17.01 -3.13 4.48
N SER A 56 17.80 -2.15 4.04
CA SER A 56 18.14 -1.96 2.62
C SER A 56 18.96 -3.08 2.02
N GLU A 57 19.62 -3.91 2.82
CA GLU A 57 20.41 -5.02 2.31
C GLU A 57 19.56 -6.27 2.04
N THR A 58 18.41 -6.39 2.70
CA THR A 58 17.58 -7.61 2.68
C THR A 58 16.13 -7.37 2.26
N MET A 59 15.69 -6.12 2.12
CA MET A 59 14.28 -5.81 1.85
C MET A 59 13.79 -6.34 0.50
N ASN A 60 12.67 -7.06 0.52
CA ASN A 60 11.97 -7.52 -0.67
C ASN A 60 10.98 -6.46 -1.22
N CYS A 61 11.43 -5.20 -1.31
CA CYS A 61 10.61 -4.12 -1.85
C CYS A 61 11.46 -3.02 -2.48
N GLY A 62 10.85 -2.23 -3.34
CA GLY A 62 11.51 -1.17 -4.06
C GLY A 62 10.53 -0.22 -4.73
N ARG A 63 11.08 0.77 -5.44
CA ARG A 63 10.30 1.72 -6.23
C ARG A 63 10.11 1.16 -7.64
N CYS A 64 8.89 1.15 -8.13
CA CYS A 64 8.57 0.86 -9.53
C CYS A 64 9.35 1.82 -10.43
N PHE A 65 10.04 1.29 -11.44
CA PHE A 65 10.86 2.08 -12.35
C PHE A 65 10.05 3.10 -13.17
N LYS A 66 8.78 2.81 -13.47
CA LYS A 66 7.92 3.67 -14.31
C LYS A 66 7.15 4.72 -13.52
N CYS A 67 6.43 4.33 -12.48
CA CYS A 67 5.53 5.22 -11.73
C CYS A 67 6.07 5.64 -10.35
N ASN A 68 7.19 5.07 -9.91
CA ASN A 68 7.81 5.35 -8.60
C ASN A 68 6.94 4.97 -7.39
N SER A 69 5.88 4.15 -7.55
CA SER A 69 5.15 3.54 -6.44
C SER A 69 6.03 2.53 -5.70
N TRP A 70 5.82 2.33 -4.40
CA TRP A 70 6.46 1.23 -3.67
C TRP A 70 5.77 -0.09 -4.00
N VAL A 71 6.56 -1.14 -4.23
CA VAL A 71 6.07 -2.48 -4.54
C VAL A 71 6.91 -3.52 -3.82
N THR A 72 6.32 -4.68 -3.58
CA THR A 72 7.05 -5.87 -3.13
C THR A 72 7.33 -6.79 -4.32
N ASP A 73 8.53 -7.35 -4.41
CA ASP A 73 8.88 -8.26 -5.50
C ASP A 73 8.36 -9.67 -5.18
N ARG A 74 7.23 -10.01 -5.81
CA ARG A 74 6.48 -11.26 -5.60
C ARG A 74 7.17 -12.49 -6.15
N GLU A 75 8.32 -12.33 -6.80
CA GLU A 75 9.15 -13.44 -7.24
C GLU A 75 10.14 -13.91 -6.16
N LYS A 76 10.28 -13.14 -5.07
CA LYS A 76 11.15 -13.42 -3.93
C LYS A 76 10.35 -13.75 -2.67
N PRO A 77 10.97 -14.45 -1.70
CA PRO A 77 10.37 -14.66 -0.38
C PRO A 77 10.20 -13.34 0.38
N ASP A 78 9.49 -13.38 1.52
CA ASP A 78 9.33 -12.25 2.45
C ASP A 78 8.64 -11.03 1.81
N SER A 79 7.60 -11.29 1.01
CA SER A 79 6.78 -10.21 0.45
C SER A 79 6.14 -9.36 1.54
N ILE A 80 6.03 -8.06 1.30
CA ILE A 80 5.38 -7.12 2.21
C ILE A 80 3.93 -6.96 1.77
N ASP A 81 3.00 -7.51 2.55
CA ASP A 81 1.57 -7.55 2.23
C ASP A 81 0.93 -6.15 2.12
N GLU A 82 1.53 -5.11 2.73
CA GLU A 82 1.04 -3.74 2.64
C GLU A 82 1.48 -2.97 1.38
N LEU A 83 2.22 -3.60 0.46
CA LEU A 83 2.66 -2.98 -0.79
C LEU A 83 2.01 -3.64 -2.00
N ASN A 84 1.85 -2.86 -3.07
CA ASN A 84 1.40 -3.39 -4.36
C ASN A 84 2.33 -4.51 -4.85
N ASN A 85 1.75 -5.41 -5.64
CA ASN A 85 2.53 -6.46 -6.25
C ASN A 85 3.53 -5.86 -7.24
N GLY A 86 4.68 -6.50 -7.34
CA GLY A 86 5.65 -6.18 -8.36
C GLY A 86 6.50 -7.39 -8.71
N ALA A 87 7.25 -7.25 -9.79
CA ALA A 87 8.23 -8.22 -10.24
C ALA A 87 9.34 -7.52 -11.01
N VAL A 88 10.50 -8.16 -11.11
CA VAL A 88 11.61 -7.68 -11.92
C VAL A 88 11.46 -8.21 -13.34
N VAL A 89 11.34 -7.30 -14.31
CA VAL A 89 11.34 -7.60 -15.74
C VAL A 89 12.43 -6.75 -16.38
N ASP A 90 13.31 -7.36 -17.17
CA ASP A 90 14.44 -6.67 -17.82
C ASP A 90 15.28 -5.82 -16.84
N ASP A 91 15.64 -6.40 -15.69
CA ASP A 91 16.37 -5.75 -14.59
C ASP A 91 15.67 -4.52 -13.96
N GLN A 92 14.39 -4.32 -14.26
CA GLN A 92 13.57 -3.24 -13.71
C GLN A 92 12.45 -3.78 -12.84
N LEU A 93 12.37 -3.29 -11.61
CA LEU A 93 11.23 -3.56 -10.73
C LEU A 93 10.01 -2.77 -11.22
N LEU A 94 8.92 -3.44 -11.52
CA LEU A 94 7.66 -2.85 -11.98
C LEU A 94 6.50 -3.22 -11.05
N CYS A 95 5.54 -2.32 -10.86
CA CYS A 95 4.28 -2.62 -10.18
C CYS A 95 3.34 -3.44 -11.08
N ASP A 96 2.36 -4.09 -10.47
CA ASP A 96 1.21 -4.75 -11.10
C ASP A 96 0.63 -3.98 -12.30
N GLU A 97 0.36 -2.68 -12.16
CA GLU A 97 -0.16 -1.87 -13.28
C GLU A 97 0.86 -1.60 -14.41
N CYS A 98 2.15 -1.70 -14.12
CA CYS A 98 3.24 -1.37 -15.05
C CYS A 98 3.89 -2.59 -15.70
N LEU A 99 3.58 -3.79 -15.19
CA LEU A 99 4.04 -5.07 -15.70
C LEU A 99 3.42 -5.36 -17.08
N PRO A 100 4.05 -6.22 -17.90
CA PRO A 100 3.45 -6.72 -19.13
C PRO A 100 2.11 -7.42 -18.83
N GLU A 101 1.10 -7.22 -19.68
CA GLU A 101 -0.26 -7.77 -19.49
C GLU A 101 -0.30 -9.31 -19.30
N ASN A 102 0.67 -10.01 -19.88
CA ASN A 102 0.79 -11.47 -19.78
C ASN A 102 1.55 -11.94 -18.53
N HIS A 103 2.02 -11.03 -17.68
CA HIS A 103 2.73 -11.37 -16.46
C HIS A 103 1.75 -11.82 -15.37
N ARG A 104 2.07 -12.90 -14.65
CA ARG A 104 1.17 -13.49 -13.62
C ARG A 104 0.79 -12.56 -12.46
N TRP A 105 1.52 -11.47 -12.29
CA TRP A 105 1.33 -10.46 -11.25
C TRP A 105 0.87 -9.11 -11.81
N ALA A 106 0.52 -9.04 -13.10
CA ALA A 106 -0.12 -7.86 -13.66
C ALA A 106 -1.60 -7.78 -13.22
N PHE A 107 -2.10 -6.56 -13.04
CA PHE A 107 -3.51 -6.26 -12.75
C PHE A 107 -4.18 -5.66 -13.99
#